data_AF-A0A084G1F4-F1
#
_entry.id   AF-A0A084G1F4-F1
#
_cell.length_a   1.000
_cell.length_b   1.000
_cell.length_c   1.000
_cell.angle_alpha   90.00
_cell.angle_beta   90.00
_cell.angle_gamma   90.00
#
_symmetry.space_group_name_H-M   'P 1'
#
loop_
_entity.id
_entity.type
_entity.pdbx_description
1 polymer ?
#
loop_
_entity_poly.entity_id
_entity_poly.type
_entity_poly.pdbx_seq_one_letter_code
_entity_poly.pdbx_strand_id
1 'polypeptide(L)'
;MESNLSVKYLSRATSTFIVKTSRAHYRMVWAALTFMNRIPIPEGSSCIFRVVRVSGTIRKAEQEAVRRARQFILAAKEDAASGSSGSLVSLLGKPGKDGVDAMADEVMDESLSGSDGEAE
;
A
#
# COMPACT_ATOMS: atom_id res chain seq x y z
N MET A 1 -0.17 3.95 34.80
CA MET A 1 -1.14 3.78 33.69
C MET A 1 -0.63 4.59 32.49
N GLU A 2 0.53 4.22 31.93
CA GLU A 2 1.17 5.00 30.85
C GLU A 2 1.05 4.27 29.52
N SER A 3 -0.09 4.45 28.87
CA SER A 3 -0.27 4.09 27.47
C SER A 3 0.49 5.08 26.59
N ASN A 4 1.78 4.83 26.38
CA ASN A 4 2.67 5.65 25.55
C ASN A 4 2.32 5.53 24.04
N LEU A 5 1.28 6.26 23.63
CA LEU A 5 0.90 6.51 22.23
C LEU A 5 1.81 7.60 21.67
N SER A 6 2.56 7.30 20.61
CA SER A 6 3.45 8.29 19.98
C SER A 6 3.51 8.09 18.48
N VAL A 7 3.47 9.19 17.72
CA VAL A 7 3.72 9.18 16.27
C VAL A 7 5.23 9.15 16.07
N LYS A 8 5.73 8.14 15.36
CA LYS A 8 7.17 7.98 15.08
C LYS A 8 7.57 8.52 13.72
N TYR A 9 6.64 8.53 12.78
CA TYR A 9 6.87 9.01 11.43
C TYR A 9 5.57 9.59 10.89
N LEU A 10 5.66 10.70 10.17
CA LEU A 10 4.56 11.27 9.40
C LEU A 10 5.16 11.93 8.15
N SER A 11 4.72 11.49 6.98
CA SER A 11 5.01 12.17 5.71
C SER A 11 3.78 12.96 5.28
N ARG A 12 3.95 14.27 5.09
CA ARG A 12 2.88 15.14 4.55
C ARG A 12 2.65 14.90 3.06
N ALA A 13 3.70 14.56 2.31
CA ALA A 13 3.61 14.34 0.86
C ALA A 13 2.75 13.12 0.50
N THR A 14 2.82 12.06 1.31
CA THR A 14 2.08 10.81 1.07
C THR A 14 0.99 10.54 2.10
N SER A 15 0.75 11.48 3.03
CA SER A 15 -0.21 11.36 4.14
C SER A 15 -0.14 10.02 4.88
N THR A 16 1.07 9.47 5.01
CA THR A 16 1.34 8.16 5.62
C THR A 16 2.10 8.35 6.93
N PHE A 17 1.73 7.62 7.97
CA PHE A 17 2.33 7.75 9.30
C PHE A 17 2.47 6.41 10.02
N ILE A 18 3.41 6.35 10.97
CA ILE A 18 3.66 5.19 11.82
C ILE A 18 3.40 5.60 13.27
N VAL A 19 2.49 4.87 13.93
CA VAL A 19 2.15 5.09 15.34
C VAL A 19 2.68 3.93 16.18
N LYS A 20 3.38 4.27 17.27
CA LYS A 20 3.73 3.33 18.33
C LYS A 20 2.65 3.37 19.40
N THR A 21 2.15 2.20 19.77
CA THR A 21 1.21 2.03 20.89
C THR A 21 1.55 0.74 21.66
N SER A 22 0.98 0.58 22.86
CA SER A 22 1.09 -0.66 23.62
C SER A 22 0.28 -1.78 22.97
N ARG A 23 0.77 -3.03 23.05
CA ARG A 23 0.06 -4.22 22.53
C ARG A 23 -1.33 -4.40 23.15
N ALA A 24 -1.56 -3.91 24.37
CA ALA A 24 -2.88 -4.02 25.01
C ALA A 24 -3.96 -3.18 24.31
N HIS A 25 -3.58 -2.06 23.68
CA HIS A 25 -4.53 -1.04 23.24
C HIS A 25 -4.47 -0.74 21.73
N TYR A 26 -3.75 -1.52 20.92
CA TYR A 26 -3.65 -1.25 19.47
C TYR A 26 -5.01 -1.31 18.75
N ARG A 27 -5.93 -2.17 19.21
CA ARG A 27 -7.29 -2.28 18.64
C ARG A 27 -8.11 -1.02 18.89
N MET A 28 -7.96 -0.41 20.07
CA MET A 28 -8.62 0.86 20.41
C MET A 28 -8.09 2.00 19.54
N VAL A 29 -6.78 2.08 19.35
CA VAL A 29 -6.17 3.08 18.46
C VAL A 29 -6.61 2.88 17.01
N TRP A 30 -6.65 1.63 16.52
CA TRP A 30 -7.18 1.34 15.18
C TRP A 30 -8.63 1.81 15.06
N ALA A 31 -9.52 1.39 15.98
CA ALA A 31 -10.91 1.80 15.94
C ALA A 31 -11.07 3.32 15.94
N ALA A 32 -10.35 4.03 16.81
CA ALA A 32 -10.35 5.48 16.87
C ALA A 32 -9.96 6.12 15.52
N LEU A 33 -8.88 5.64 14.90
CA LEU A 33 -8.45 6.13 13.58
C LEU A 33 -9.53 5.90 12.51
N THR A 34 -10.15 4.72 12.47
CA THR A 34 -11.21 4.42 11.49
C THR A 34 -12.43 5.33 11.64
N PHE A 35 -12.74 5.79 12.86
CA PHE A 35 -13.85 6.72 13.11
C PHE A 35 -13.48 8.20 12.93
N MET A 36 -12.19 8.54 12.84
CA MET A 36 -11.79 9.91 12.54
C MET A 36 -12.09 10.22 11.06
N ASN A 37 -12.93 11.23 10.85
CA ASN A 37 -13.36 11.69 9.53
C ASN A 37 -12.86 13.09 9.16
N ARG A 38 -12.17 13.77 10.09
CA ARG A 38 -11.60 15.11 9.89
C ARG A 38 -10.28 15.23 10.61
N ILE A 39 -9.38 16.05 10.05
CA ILE A 39 -8.13 16.42 10.67
C ILE A 39 -8.40 17.54 11.69
N PRO A 40 -7.89 17.47 12.93
CA PRO A 40 -8.14 18.47 13.97
C PRO A 40 -7.29 19.74 13.76
N ILE A 41 -7.57 20.46 12.68
CA ILE A 41 -6.95 21.73 12.31
C ILE A 41 -8.12 22.70 11.98
N PRO A 42 -8.00 24.02 12.25
CA PRO A 42 -9.10 24.97 11.97
C PRO A 42 -9.68 24.90 10.55
N GLU A 43 -8.86 24.55 9.55
CA GLU A 43 -9.28 24.27 8.17
C GLU A 43 -9.07 22.79 7.78
N GLY A 44 -9.44 21.88 8.67
CA GLY A 44 -9.26 20.44 8.47
C GLY A 44 -10.17 19.89 7.36
N SER A 45 -9.57 19.38 6.29
CA SER A 45 -10.27 18.63 5.25
C SER A 45 -10.89 17.33 5.78
N SER A 46 -11.99 16.90 5.14
CA SER A 46 -12.55 15.57 5.35
C SER A 46 -11.53 14.50 4.92
N CYS A 47 -11.27 13.52 5.77
CA CYS A 47 -10.29 12.47 5.50
C CYS A 47 -10.75 11.11 6.04
N ILE A 48 -10.17 10.04 5.53
CA ILE A 48 -10.38 8.68 6.03
C ILE A 48 -9.01 8.12 6.39
N PHE A 49 -8.82 7.72 7.65
CA PHE A 49 -7.60 7.05 8.07
C PHE A 49 -7.73 5.55 7.85
N ARG A 50 -6.88 4.99 6.99
CA ARG A 50 -6.85 3.54 6.71
C ARG A 50 -5.61 2.91 7.33
N VAL A 51 -5.83 2.02 8.29
CA VAL A 51 -4.76 1.20 8.86
C VAL A 51 -4.39 0.11 7.86
N VAL A 52 -3.15 0.17 7.35
CA VAL A 52 -2.65 -0.76 6.33
C VAL A 52 -2.06 -2.03 6.95
N ARG A 53 -1.28 -1.86 8.02
CA ARG A 53 -0.56 -2.96 8.67
C ARG A 53 -0.38 -2.66 10.16
N VAL A 54 -0.42 -3.71 10.97
CA VAL A 54 -0.01 -3.68 12.38
C VAL A 54 1.14 -4.66 12.57
N SER A 55 2.23 -4.23 13.18
CA SER A 55 3.42 -5.05 13.44
C SER A 55 4.04 -4.70 14.80
N GLY A 56 4.77 -5.65 15.39
CA GLY A 56 5.52 -5.44 16.63
C GLY A 56 6.85 -4.69 16.46
N THR A 57 7.41 -4.66 15.24
CA THR A 57 8.67 -3.94 14.94
C THR A 57 8.48 -2.91 13.85
N ILE A 58 9.16 -1.76 14.01
CA ILE A 58 9.11 -0.65 13.05
C ILE A 58 9.60 -1.06 11.66
N ARG A 59 10.68 -1.85 11.60
CA ARG A 59 11.27 -2.35 10.35
C ARG A 59 10.27 -3.12 9.47
N LYS A 60 9.41 -3.94 10.08
CA LYS A 60 8.36 -4.68 9.36
C LYS A 60 7.24 -3.76 8.87
N ALA A 61 6.91 -2.71 9.62
CA ALA A 61 5.92 -1.72 9.18
C ALA A 61 6.45 -0.88 8.01
N GLU A 62 7.73 -0.51 8.04
CA GLU A 62 8.41 0.21 6.96
C GLU A 62 8.49 -0.62 5.67
N GLN A 63 8.85 -1.90 5.77
CA GLN A 63 8.86 -2.81 4.62
C GLN A 63 7.50 -2.87 3.93
N GLU A 64 6.41 -2.96 4.70
CA GLU A 64 5.05 -2.94 4.16
C GLU A 64 4.66 -1.58 3.56
N ALA A 65 5.09 -0.47 4.17
CA ALA A 65 4.87 0.86 3.61
C ALA A 65 5.57 1.03 2.25
N VAL A 66 6.81 0.57 2.13
CA VAL A 66 7.58 0.60 0.87
C VAL A 66 6.94 -0.33 -0.17
N ARG A 67 6.55 -1.55 0.22
CA ARG A 67 5.87 -2.51 -0.67
C ARG A 67 4.60 -1.90 -1.25
N ARG A 68 3.77 -1.27 -0.40
CA ARG A 68 2.54 -0.59 -0.82
C ARG A 68 2.81 0.63 -1.70
N ALA A 69 3.82 1.43 -1.37
CA ALA A 69 4.19 2.59 -2.18
C ALA A 69 4.60 2.17 -3.60
N ARG A 70 5.38 1.08 -3.73
CA ARG A 70 5.75 0.51 -5.04
C ARG A 70 4.54 0.05 -5.84
N GLN A 71 3.61 -0.64 -5.19
CA GLN A 71 2.35 -1.06 -5.84
C GLN A 71 1.53 0.14 -6.30
N PHE A 72 1.45 1.20 -5.49
CA PHE A 72 0.73 2.41 -5.85
C PHE A 72 1.35 3.12 -7.04
N ILE A 73 2.68 3.18 -7.12
CA ILE A 73 3.40 3.76 -8.27
C ILE A 73 3.15 2.92 -9.54
N LEU A 74 3.21 1.59 -9.44
CA LEU A 74 2.99 0.70 -10.58
C LEU A 74 1.55 0.85 -11.11
N ALA A 75 0.55 0.80 -10.22
CA ALA A 75 -0.84 1.00 -10.59
C ALA A 75 -1.08 2.39 -11.21
N ALA A 76 -0.50 3.46 -10.65
CA ALA A 76 -0.62 4.80 -11.21
C ALA A 76 0.01 4.93 -12.61
N LYS A 77 1.09 4.19 -12.88
CA LYS A 77 1.70 4.15 -14.22
C LYS A 77 0.81 3.42 -15.22
N GLU A 78 0.19 2.31 -14.81
CA GLU A 78 -0.77 1.58 -15.64
C GLU A 78 -2.03 2.40 -15.93
N ASP A 79 -2.57 3.11 -14.94
CA ASP A 79 -3.71 4.00 -15.11
C ASP A 79 -3.39 5.16 -16.06
N ALA A 80 -2.18 5.74 -15.97
CA ALA A 80 -1.72 6.78 -16.87
C ALA A 80 -1.54 6.28 -18.32
N ALA A 81 -1.13 5.03 -18.51
CA ALA A 81 -0.99 4.41 -19.82
C ALA A 81 -2.32 3.96 -20.43
N SER A 82 -3.28 3.55 -19.59
CA SER A 82 -4.56 2.94 -20.03
C SER A 82 -5.71 3.93 -20.19
N GLY A 83 -5.59 5.19 -19.72
CA GLY A 83 -6.58 6.25 -19.92
C GLY A 83 -7.98 5.97 -19.33
N SER A 84 -8.15 4.84 -18.63
CA SER A 84 -9.44 4.34 -18.15
C SER A 84 -9.62 4.72 -16.68
N SER A 85 -10.44 5.74 -16.43
CA SER A 85 -10.89 6.12 -15.08
C SER A 85 -11.77 5.01 -14.48
N GLY A 86 -11.18 3.98 -13.86
CA GLY A 86 -11.99 2.88 -13.32
C GLY A 86 -11.35 1.87 -12.38
N SER A 87 -10.10 2.01 -11.90
CA SER A 87 -9.40 0.93 -11.17
C SER A 87 -9.29 1.11 -9.65
N LEU A 88 -10.25 1.78 -9.00
CA LEU A 88 -10.23 1.91 -7.52
C LEU A 88 -10.38 0.57 -6.78
N VAL A 89 -10.92 -0.46 -7.43
CA VAL A 89 -11.15 -1.79 -6.81
C VAL A 89 -9.87 -2.63 -6.70
N SER A 90 -8.91 -2.45 -7.61
CA SER A 90 -7.60 -3.11 -7.52
C SER A 90 -6.74 -2.48 -6.42
N LEU A 91 -6.88 -1.16 -6.23
CA LEU A 91 -6.18 -0.36 -5.22
C LEU A 91 -6.65 -0.60 -3.77
N LEU A 92 -7.91 -1.00 -3.56
CA LEU A 92 -8.48 -1.16 -2.21
C LEU A 92 -8.07 -2.47 -1.52
N GLY A 93 -7.57 -3.44 -2.30
CA GLY A 93 -7.18 -4.77 -1.84
C GLY A 93 -8.37 -5.73 -1.83
N LYS A 94 -8.30 -6.77 -2.67
CA LYS A 94 -9.14 -7.97 -2.53
C LYS A 94 -8.96 -8.52 -1.10
N PRO A 95 -10.03 -8.86 -0.37
CA PRO A 95 -9.89 -9.56 0.90
C PRO A 95 -9.21 -10.91 0.61
N GLY A 96 -8.07 -11.14 1.27
CA GLY A 96 -7.30 -12.37 1.13
C GLY A 96 -8.16 -13.58 1.49
N LYS A 97 -8.22 -14.54 0.56
CA LYS A 97 -8.59 -15.91 0.86
C LYS A 97 -7.29 -16.60 1.25
N ASP A 98 -7.13 -16.90 2.53
CA ASP A 98 -6.04 -17.75 2.99
C ASP A 98 -6.12 -19.11 2.28
N GLY A 99 -5.00 -19.56 1.71
CA GLY A 99 -4.84 -20.93 1.22
C GLY A 99 -4.05 -21.04 -0.09
N VAL A 100 -2.76 -21.36 0.05
CA VAL A 100 -1.87 -22.24 -0.76
C VAL A 100 -2.06 -22.31 -2.29
N ASP A 101 -0.91 -22.28 -2.99
CA ASP A 101 -0.68 -22.48 -4.45
C ASP A 101 -1.01 -21.28 -5.35
N ALA A 102 -0.27 -20.92 -6.41
CA ALA A 102 0.79 -21.57 -7.15
C ALA A 102 1.68 -20.52 -7.86
N MET A 103 2.94 -20.92 -8.01
CA MET A 103 3.91 -20.66 -9.08
C MET A 103 3.37 -20.06 -10.40
N ALA A 104 3.97 -18.95 -10.85
CA ALA A 104 4.27 -18.64 -12.25
C ALA A 104 5.10 -17.34 -12.30
N ASP A 105 6.42 -17.48 -12.17
CA ASP A 105 7.36 -16.48 -12.69
C ASP A 105 7.58 -16.83 -14.16
N GLU A 106 6.71 -16.33 -15.04
CA GLU A 106 6.97 -16.39 -16.48
C GLU A 106 8.00 -15.33 -16.82
N VAL A 107 9.27 -15.75 -16.79
CA VAL A 107 10.35 -15.10 -17.52
C VAL A 107 10.06 -15.27 -19.01
N MET A 108 9.62 -14.20 -19.68
CA MET A 108 9.56 -14.19 -21.14
C MET A 108 10.99 -14.16 -21.69
N ASP A 109 11.38 -15.26 -22.33
CA ASP A 109 12.59 -15.42 -23.13
C ASP A 109 12.41 -14.66 -24.45
N GLU A 110 13.15 -13.58 -24.64
CA GLU A 110 13.18 -12.83 -25.90
C GLU A 110 14.31 -13.39 -26.79
N SER A 111 14.04 -14.54 -27.42
CA SER A 111 14.90 -15.08 -28.48
C SER A 111 14.26 -14.79 -29.86
N LEU A 112 14.63 -13.66 -30.46
CA LEU A 112 14.33 -13.40 -31.87
C LEU A 112 15.34 -14.16 -32.74
N SER A 113 14.88 -15.26 -33.32
CA SER A 113 15.58 -16.04 -34.33
C SER A 113 15.66 -15.28 -35.66
N GLY A 114 16.87 -15.18 -36.21
CA GLY A 114 17.06 -14.86 -37.62
C GLY A 114 16.54 -15.99 -38.52
N SER A 115 16.02 -15.60 -39.70
CA SER A 115 15.97 -16.47 -40.86
C SER A 115 16.06 -15.61 -42.12
N ASP A 116 17.01 -16.03 -42.97
CA ASP A 116 17.43 -15.46 -44.25
C ASP A 116 16.37 -15.54 -45.35
N GLY A 117 16.59 -14.77 -46.42
CA GLY A 117 15.93 -14.92 -47.72
C GLY A 117 16.56 -14.03 -48.81
N GLU A 118 17.16 -14.67 -49.80
CA GLU A 118 17.96 -14.12 -50.91
C GLU A 118 17.18 -13.47 -52.08
N ALA A 119 17.98 -12.90 -53.01
CA ALA A 119 17.80 -12.74 -54.47
C ALA A 119 17.38 -11.35 -55.01
N GLU A 120 18.34 -10.56 -55.53
CA GLU A 120 18.73 -10.49 -56.96
C GLU A 120 20.09 -9.78 -57.14
#